data_AF-A0A1C4Y459-F1
#
_entry.id   AF-A0A1C4Y459-F1
#
_cell.length_a   1.000
_cell.length_b   1.000
_cell.length_c   1.000
_cell.angle_alpha   90.00
_cell.angle_beta   90.00
_cell.angle_gamma   90.00
#
_symmetry.space_group_name_H-M   'P 1'
#
loop_
_entity.id
_entity.type
_entity.pdbx_description
1 polymer ?
#
loop_
_entity_poly.entity_id
_entity_poly.type
_entity_poly.pdbx_seq_one_letter_code
_entity_poly.pdbx_strand_id
1 'polypeptide(L)'
;MALTHQEIFERYVYAGAVTRDPDAIAALFTEEGVYDAPLAPDGHPLPGRLVGRAAIRAGTSAYHQSGGGHEDDGLAGQLTRAGLSVQYGQLGQRHPPGDPDP
;
A
#
# COMPACT_ATOMS: atom_id res chain seq x y z
N MET A 1 -22.69 -14.99 -9.87
CA MET A 1 -21.62 -15.79 -9.21
C MET A 1 -21.05 -14.93 -8.10
N ALA A 2 -21.00 -15.44 -6.87
CA ALA A 2 -20.30 -14.76 -5.79
C ALA A 2 -18.78 -14.89 -6.03
N LEU A 3 -18.01 -13.89 -5.64
CA LEU A 3 -16.55 -13.94 -5.71
C LEU A 3 -16.02 -15.02 -4.76
N THR A 4 -14.93 -15.66 -5.15
CA THR A 4 -14.16 -16.53 -4.26
C THR A 4 -13.42 -15.70 -3.22
N HIS A 5 -13.03 -16.32 -2.10
CA HIS A 5 -12.21 -15.66 -1.09
C HIS A 5 -10.87 -15.15 -1.65
N GLN A 6 -10.27 -15.89 -2.58
CA GLN A 6 -9.02 -15.49 -3.23
C GLN A 6 -9.21 -14.19 -4.03
N GLU A 7 -10.26 -14.09 -4.85
CA GLU A 7 -10.53 -12.88 -5.64
C GLU A 7 -10.87 -11.67 -4.75
N ILE A 8 -11.54 -11.90 -3.62
CA ILE A 8 -11.80 -10.84 -2.63
C ILE A 8 -10.48 -10.33 -2.03
N PHE A 9 -9.61 -11.25 -1.62
CA PHE A 9 -8.31 -10.92 -1.05
C PHE A 9 -7.42 -10.16 -2.06
N GLU A 10 -7.33 -10.63 -3.30
CA GLU A 10 -6.56 -9.97 -4.35
C GLU A 10 -7.04 -8.54 -4.63
N ARG A 11 -8.35 -8.32 -4.69
CA ARG A 11 -8.92 -6.97 -4.84
C ARG A 11 -8.61 -6.07 -3.65
N TYR A 12 -8.68 -6.60 -2.44
CA TYR A 12 -8.34 -5.84 -1.23
C TYR A 12 -6.86 -5.43 -1.21
N VAL A 13 -5.95 -6.35 -1.53
CA VAL A 13 -4.52 -6.05 -1.61
C VAL A 13 -4.25 -5.02 -2.70
N TYR A 14 -4.87 -5.17 -3.87
CA TYR A 14 -4.69 -4.22 -4.96
C TYR A 14 -5.18 -2.81 -4.59
N ALA A 15 -6.39 -2.70 -4.02
CA ALA A 15 -6.95 -1.41 -3.61
C ALA A 15 -6.16 -0.73 -2.48
N GLY A 16 -5.73 -1.50 -1.48
CA GLY A 16 -5.08 -0.96 -0.28
C GLY A 16 -3.57 -0.82 -0.39
N ALA A 17 -2.87 -1.88 -0.78
CA ALA A 17 -1.41 -1.91 -0.76
C ALA A 17 -0.80 -1.35 -2.06
N VAL A 18 -1.44 -1.59 -3.20
CA VAL A 18 -0.90 -1.20 -4.52
C VAL A 18 -1.35 0.20 -4.92
N THR A 19 -2.67 0.45 -5.00
CA THR A 19 -3.18 1.74 -5.46
C THR A 19 -3.33 2.77 -4.33
N ARG A 20 -3.40 2.31 -3.07
CA ARG A 20 -3.66 3.15 -1.89
C ARG A 20 -4.92 4.01 -2.08
N ASP A 21 -5.94 3.44 -2.69
CA ASP A 21 -7.18 4.14 -3.05
C ASP A 21 -8.22 3.95 -1.95
N PRO A 22 -8.52 4.99 -1.13
CA PRO A 22 -9.46 4.87 -0.02
C PRO A 22 -10.90 4.59 -0.48
N ASP A 23 -11.28 5.01 -1.69
CA ASP A 23 -12.60 4.75 -2.26
C ASP A 23 -12.72 3.29 -2.69
N ALA A 24 -11.68 2.76 -3.37
CA ALA A 24 -11.65 1.36 -3.78
C ALA A 24 -11.63 0.41 -2.56
N ILE A 25 -10.90 0.75 -1.50
CA ILE A 25 -10.90 -0.02 -0.25
C ILE A 25 -12.31 -0.01 0.35
N ALA A 26 -12.91 1.16 0.53
CA ALA A 26 -14.23 1.30 1.16
C ALA A 26 -15.34 0.57 0.37
N ALA A 27 -15.24 0.50 -0.96
CA ALA A 27 -16.18 -0.21 -1.81
C ALA A 27 -16.21 -1.73 -1.57
N LEU A 28 -15.15 -2.31 -0.99
CA LEU A 28 -15.09 -3.74 -0.65
C LEU A 28 -15.85 -4.09 0.65
N PHE A 29 -16.24 -3.09 1.42
CA PHE A 29 -16.99 -3.26 2.67
C PHE A 29 -18.47 -2.95 2.47
N THR A 30 -19.33 -3.56 3.28
CA THR A 30 -20.75 -3.16 3.39
C THR A 30 -20.87 -1.78 4.04
N GLU A 31 -22.07 -1.20 4.01
CA GLU A 31 -22.33 0.11 4.63
C GLU A 31 -21.93 0.14 6.12
N GLU A 32 -22.24 -0.94 6.84
CA GLU A 32 -21.91 -1.16 8.27
C GLU A 32 -20.62 -1.99 8.48
N GLY A 33 -19.79 -2.14 7.43
CA GLY A 33 -18.60 -2.99 7.48
C GLY A 33 -17.57 -2.51 8.50
N VAL A 34 -16.77 -3.43 9.03
CA VAL A 34 -15.72 -3.12 10.02
C VAL A 34 -14.36 -3.39 9.41
N TYR A 35 -13.49 -2.39 9.46
CA TYR A 35 -12.05 -2.55 9.24
C TYR A 35 -11.39 -2.62 10.62
N ASP A 36 -10.60 -3.67 10.86
CA ASP A 36 -9.95 -3.89 12.15
C ASP A 36 -8.49 -4.27 11.89
N ALA A 37 -7.58 -3.65 12.63
CA ALA A 37 -6.13 -3.86 12.53
C ALA A 37 -5.55 -4.24 13.91
N PRO A 38 -5.98 -5.36 14.52
CA PRO A 38 -5.55 -5.75 15.86
C PRO A 38 -4.08 -6.14 15.96
N LEU A 39 -3.42 -6.34 14.81
CA LEU A 39 -2.00 -6.65 14.72
C LEU A 39 -1.12 -5.39 14.60
N ALA A 40 -1.72 -4.20 14.43
CA ALA A 40 -0.98 -2.95 14.45
C ALA A 40 -0.51 -2.65 15.88
N PRO A 41 0.76 -2.23 16.08
CA PRO A 41 1.24 -1.81 17.38
C PRO A 41 0.45 -0.61 17.94
N ASP A 42 0.47 -0.45 19.25
CA ASP A 42 -0.08 0.74 19.90
C ASP A 42 0.60 2.01 19.36
N GLY A 43 -0.21 3.04 19.07
CA GLY A 43 0.29 4.31 18.51
C GLY A 43 0.60 4.27 17.01
N HIS A 44 0.39 3.14 16.33
CA HIS A 44 0.58 3.05 14.89
C HIS A 44 -0.41 3.99 14.15
N PRO A 45 -0.01 4.67 13.05
CA PRO A 45 -0.88 5.58 12.30
C PRO A 45 -2.11 4.92 11.65
N LEU A 46 -2.06 3.60 11.45
CA LEU A 46 -3.21 2.84 10.94
C LEU A 46 -4.30 2.79 12.03
N PRO A 47 -5.54 3.18 11.72
CA PRO A 47 -6.61 3.13 12.69
C PRO A 47 -6.85 1.71 13.19
N GLY A 48 -6.84 1.53 14.52
CA GLY A 48 -7.05 0.21 15.13
C GLY A 48 -8.39 -0.42 14.76
N ARG A 49 -9.46 0.38 14.71
CA ARG A 49 -10.79 -0.09 14.29
C ARG A 49 -11.62 1.04 13.68
N LEU A 50 -12.27 0.77 12.55
CA LEU A 50 -13.17 1.68 11.84
C LEU A 50 -14.48 0.97 11.56
N VAL A 51 -15.60 1.64 11.85
CA VAL A 51 -16.95 1.09 11.66
C VAL A 51 -17.69 1.93 10.63
N GLY A 52 -18.17 1.26 9.60
CA GLY A 52 -18.92 1.83 8.50
C GLY A 52 -18.05 2.32 7.34
N ARG A 53 -18.59 2.24 6.13
CA ARG A 53 -17.88 2.54 4.88
C ARG A 53 -17.30 3.96 4.86
N ALA A 54 -18.02 4.94 5.40
CA ALA A 54 -17.56 6.33 5.48
C ALA A 54 -16.32 6.49 6.38
N ALA A 55 -16.31 5.82 7.54
CA ALA A 55 -15.17 5.83 8.45
C ALA A 55 -13.95 5.12 7.83
N ILE A 56 -14.17 4.01 7.14
CA ILE A 56 -13.11 3.26 6.43
C ILE A 56 -12.46 4.15 5.37
N ARG A 57 -13.25 4.85 4.55
CA ARG A 57 -12.73 5.77 3.54
C ARG A 57 -11.89 6.89 4.17
N ALA A 58 -12.43 7.55 5.20
CA ALA A 58 -11.74 8.66 5.86
C ALA A 58 -10.43 8.20 6.54
N GLY A 59 -10.48 7.08 7.28
CA GLY A 59 -9.33 6.56 8.00
C GLY A 59 -8.20 6.08 7.10
N THR A 60 -8.53 5.33 6.03
CA THR A 60 -7.52 4.87 5.06
C THR A 60 -6.95 6.02 4.24
N SER A 61 -7.75 7.03 3.91
CA SER A 61 -7.27 8.26 3.27
C SER A 61 -6.25 8.98 4.14
N ALA A 62 -6.55 9.18 5.43
CA ALA A 62 -5.62 9.81 6.38
C ALA A 62 -4.31 9.00 6.51
N TYR A 63 -4.41 7.68 6.63
CA TYR A 63 -3.25 6.79 6.72
C TYR A 63 -2.35 6.83 5.47
N HIS A 64 -2.94 6.85 4.27
CA HIS A 64 -2.17 6.90 3.03
C HIS A 64 -1.57 8.29 2.75
N GLN A 65 -2.20 9.36 3.21
CA GLN A 65 -1.68 10.73 3.12
C GLN A 65 -0.48 10.97 4.03
N SER A 66 -0.40 10.31 5.19
CA SER A 66 0.74 10.41 6.12
C SER A 66 1.99 9.64 5.66
N GLY A 67 2.05 9.24 4.38
CA GLY A 67 3.17 8.49 3.81
C GLY A 67 3.09 6.97 4.00
N GLY A 68 2.22 6.46 4.88
CA GLY A 68 2.04 5.02 5.10
C GLY A 68 3.37 4.26 5.14
N GLY A 69 4.22 4.59 6.13
CA GLY A 69 5.56 4.04 6.30
C GLY A 69 6.64 5.12 6.34
N HIS A 70 6.76 5.83 7.46
CA HIS A 70 8.02 6.41 7.93
C HIS A 70 8.12 6.15 9.43
N GLU A 71 8.63 4.98 9.78
CA GLU A 71 9.37 4.78 11.02
C GLU A 71 10.85 4.65 10.63
N ASP A 72 11.49 5.80 10.46
CA ASP A 72 12.95 5.94 10.39
C ASP A 72 13.57 5.79 11.78
N ASP A 73 13.31 4.66 12.45
CA ASP A 73 14.02 4.24 13.65
C ASP A 73 14.25 2.72 13.60
N GLY A 74 15.41 2.30 13.07
CA GLY A 74 16.08 1.12 13.63
C GLY A 74 16.77 0.11 12.72
N LEU A 75 16.46 -0.04 11.42
CA LEU A 75 17.13 -1.07 10.58
C LEU A 75 17.43 -0.68 9.12
N ALA A 76 16.70 0.27 8.51
CA ALA A 76 16.93 0.66 7.12
C ALA A 76 18.22 1.49 6.91
N GLY A 77 18.63 2.28 7.92
CA GLY A 77 19.87 3.07 7.88
C GLY A 77 21.16 2.23 7.80
N GLN A 78 21.10 0.94 8.14
CA GLN A 78 22.26 0.04 8.04
C GLN A 78 22.42 -0.59 6.65
N LEU A 79 21.34 -0.70 5.86
CA LEU A 79 21.37 -1.35 4.54
C LEU A 79 21.78 -0.41 3.40
N THR A 80 21.66 0.91 3.58
CA THR A 80 22.21 1.89 2.62
C THR A 80 23.75 1.85 2.57
N ARG A 81 24.41 1.38 3.63
CA ARG A 81 25.87 1.10 3.61
C ARG A 81 26.21 -0.17 2.82
N ALA A 82 25.24 -1.05 2.57
CA ALA A 82 25.43 -2.32 1.88
C ALA A 82 25.02 -2.30 0.39
N GLY A 83 24.68 -1.14 -0.17
CA GLY A 83 24.50 -0.99 -1.63
C GLY A 83 23.29 -1.71 -2.23
N LEU A 84 22.20 -1.88 -1.47
CA LEU A 84 20.95 -2.48 -1.98
C LEU A 84 19.80 -1.48 -1.91
N SER A 85 19.75 -0.59 -2.91
CA SER A 85 18.57 0.23 -3.20
C SER A 85 17.62 -0.55 -4.12
N VAL A 86 16.44 -0.92 -3.63
CA VAL A 86 15.36 -1.42 -4.48
C VAL A 86 14.68 -0.22 -5.13
N GLN A 87 15.09 0.08 -6.36
CA GLN A 87 14.56 1.16 -7.17
C GLN A 87 13.30 0.68 -7.90
N TYR A 88 12.12 0.91 -7.31
CA TYR A 88 10.86 0.75 -8.04
C TYR A 88 10.64 1.97 -8.94
N GLY A 89 10.98 1.81 -10.22
CA GLY A 89 10.52 2.72 -11.28
C GLY A 89 11.58 3.05 -12.31
N GLN A 90 11.67 2.26 -13.39
CA GLN A 90 11.68 2.72 -14.78
C GLN A 90 11.91 1.53 -15.72
N LEU A 91 10.82 0.99 -16.30
CA LEU A 91 10.89 0.13 -17.48
C LEU A 91 10.09 0.82 -18.58
N GLY A 92 10.79 1.37 -19.57
CA GLY A 92 10.13 1.82 -20.80
C GLY A 92 10.78 2.96 -21.58
N GLN A 93 12.10 2.97 -21.78
CA GLN A 93 12.68 3.62 -22.97
C GLN A 93 13.78 2.72 -23.53
N ARG A 94 13.50 2.02 -24.63
CA ARG A 94 14.54 1.33 -25.42
C ARG A 94 15.17 2.37 -26.34
N HIS A 95 16.44 2.67 -26.12
CA HIS A 95 17.30 3.36 -27.08
C HIS A 95 17.92 2.32 -28.04
N PRO A 96 18.06 2.59 -29.36
CA PRO A 96 18.59 1.61 -30.31
C PRO A 96 20.11 1.39 -30.12
N PRO A 97 20.66 0.25 -30.57
CA PRO A 97 22.10 -0.01 -30.48
C PRO A 97 22.85 0.91 -31.45
N GLY A 98 23.80 1.68 -30.91
CA GLY A 98 24.74 2.47 -31.70
C GLY A 98 25.79 1.60 -32.37
N ASP A 99 26.19 1.99 -33.58
CA ASP A 99 27.32 1.43 -34.31
C ASP A 99 28.63 1.54 -33.51
N PRO A 100 29.55 0.56 -33.64
CA PRO A 100 30.89 0.68 -33.08
C PRO A 100 31.80 1.50 -34.01
N ASP A 101 32.56 2.45 -33.45
CA ASP A 101 33.65 3.17 -34.13
C ASP A 101 34.74 3.48 -33.07
N PRO A 102 36.04 3.64 -33.43
CA PRO A 102 36.67 3.58 -34.75
C PRO A 102 37.63 2.41 -35.01
#